data_AF-A0A6P0XKH3-F1
#
_entry.id   AF-A0A6P0XKH3-F1
#
_cell.length_a   1.000
_cell.length_b   1.000
_cell.length_c   1.000
_cell.angle_alpha   90.00
_cell.angle_beta   90.00
_cell.angle_gamma   90.00
#
_symmetry.space_group_name_H-M   'P 1'
#
loop_
_entity.id
_entity.type
_entity.pdbx_description
1 polymer ?
#
loop_
_entity_poly.entity_id
_entity_poly.type
_entity_poly.pdbx_seq_one_letter_code
_entity_poly.pdbx_strand_id
1 'polypeptide(L)'
;PQVQICCITGRPLQPNFNHPNWQVGFSIDSGGAIKLADNSVISSSQQQVRMNTMLNANQLSLFQQLAQPQLNAQVELTSHQDWVILEKLLRKYTQYHLGYSIRSADLIDTYLESISAS
;
A
#
# COMPACT_ATOMS: atom_id res chain seq x y z
N PRO A 1 -6.60 -5.20 4.47
CA PRO A 1 -5.44 -5.71 3.70
C PRO A 1 -4.39 -6.25 4.67
N GLN A 2 -3.61 -7.28 4.29
CA GLN A 2 -2.52 -7.79 5.11
C GLN A 2 -1.27 -6.91 4.95
N VAL A 3 -0.76 -6.37 6.05
CA VAL A 3 0.40 -5.44 6.08
C VAL A 3 1.42 -5.78 7.17
N GLN A 4 1.11 -6.73 8.05
CA GLN A 4 1.98 -7.18 9.15
C GLN A 4 2.89 -8.33 8.74
N ILE A 5 2.40 -9.17 7.82
CA ILE A 5 3.07 -10.40 7.37
C ILE A 5 3.16 -10.37 5.84
N CYS A 6 4.28 -10.84 5.28
CA CYS A 6 4.45 -10.99 3.84
C CYS A 6 3.49 -12.06 3.31
N CYS A 7 2.65 -11.71 2.33
CA CYS A 7 1.65 -12.64 1.77
C CYS A 7 2.27 -13.89 1.12
N ILE A 8 3.54 -13.82 0.68
CA ILE A 8 4.21 -14.94 0.01
C ILE A 8 4.99 -15.82 0.99
N THR A 9 5.74 -15.20 1.91
CA THR A 9 6.65 -15.95 2.79
C THR A 9 6.10 -16.23 4.18
N GLY A 10 4.99 -15.60 4.56
CA GLY A 10 4.44 -15.72 5.91
C GLY A 10 5.32 -15.09 6.99
N ARG A 11 6.38 -14.36 6.62
CA ARG A 11 7.31 -13.72 7.56
C ARG A 11 6.84 -12.30 7.93
N PRO A 12 7.09 -11.83 9.17
CA PRO A 12 6.78 -10.46 9.55
C PRO A 12 7.44 -9.42 8.64
N LEU A 13 6.72 -8.35 8.35
CA LEU A 13 7.23 -7.18 7.67
C LEU A 13 7.59 -6.12 8.72
N GLN A 14 8.87 -5.76 8.78
CA GLN A 14 9.38 -4.75 9.70
C GLN A 14 9.97 -3.60 8.87
N PRO A 15 9.40 -2.38 8.96
CA PRO A 15 10.00 -1.20 8.34
C PRO A 15 11.44 -0.99 8.80
N ASN A 16 12.35 -0.72 7.87
CA ASN A 16 13.74 -0.38 8.20
C ASN A 16 14.02 1.09 7.87
N PHE A 17 13.95 1.95 8.88
CA PHE A 17 14.18 3.40 8.75
C PHE A 17 15.67 3.76 8.56
N ASN A 18 16.59 2.83 8.84
CA ASN A 18 18.03 3.04 8.66
C ASN A 18 18.50 2.74 7.23
N HIS A 19 17.60 2.29 6.35
CA HIS A 19 17.90 1.97 4.96
C HIS A 19 17.09 2.90 4.04
N PRO A 20 17.69 3.98 3.48
CA PRO A 20 16.96 5.06 2.79
C PRO A 20 16.05 4.61 1.63
N ASN A 21 16.45 3.56 0.93
CA ASN A 21 15.70 3.00 -0.21
C ASN A 21 14.88 1.75 0.18
N TRP A 22 14.58 1.58 1.46
CA TRP A 22 13.84 0.41 1.91
C TRP A 22 12.40 0.47 1.43
N GLN A 23 11.94 -0.62 0.82
CA GLN A 23 10.60 -0.71 0.28
C GLN A 23 10.04 -2.14 0.39
N VAL A 24 8.72 -2.22 0.41
CA VAL A 24 7.95 -3.45 0.17
C VAL A 24 7.02 -3.23 -1.02
N GLY A 25 6.71 -4.30 -1.73
CA GLY A 25 5.64 -4.29 -2.71
C GLY A 25 4.28 -4.45 -2.04
N PHE A 26 3.24 -3.90 -2.64
CA PHE A 26 1.86 -4.19 -2.28
C PHE A 26 1.13 -4.74 -3.49
N SER A 27 0.50 -5.89 -3.34
CA SER A 27 -0.32 -6.53 -4.38
C SER A 27 -1.76 -6.58 -3.91
N ILE A 28 -2.63 -5.88 -4.63
CA ILE A 28 -4.08 -5.90 -4.42
C ILE A 28 -4.58 -7.33 -4.66
N ASP A 29 -4.15 -7.95 -5.76
CA ASP A 29 -4.58 -9.30 -6.15
C ASP A 29 -4.16 -10.35 -5.10
N SER A 30 -2.99 -10.18 -4.47
CA SER A 30 -2.50 -11.06 -3.40
C SER A 30 -2.99 -10.65 -1.99
N GLY A 31 -3.83 -9.61 -1.89
CA GLY A 31 -4.46 -9.18 -0.65
C GLY A 31 -3.57 -8.40 0.32
N GLY A 32 -2.33 -8.04 -0.06
CA GLY A 32 -1.42 -7.40 0.90
C GLY A 32 0.02 -7.17 0.45
N ALA A 33 0.86 -6.91 1.45
CA ALA A 33 2.26 -6.53 1.27
C ALA A 33 3.19 -7.74 1.06
N ILE A 34 4.23 -7.54 0.27
CA ILE A 34 5.19 -8.55 -0.20
C ILE A 34 6.61 -7.99 -0.06
N LYS A 35 7.50 -8.78 0.54
CA LYS A 35 8.91 -8.43 0.69
C LYS A 35 9.66 -8.59 -0.64
N LEU A 36 10.38 -7.56 -1.08
CA LEU A 36 10.98 -7.48 -2.42
C LEU A 36 12.08 -8.50 -2.72
N ALA A 37 12.91 -8.84 -1.72
CA ALA A 37 13.98 -9.83 -1.89
C ALA A 37 13.44 -11.24 -2.21
N ASP A 38 12.14 -11.46 -1.99
CA ASP A 38 11.48 -12.74 -2.17
C ASP A 38 10.77 -12.84 -3.55
N ASN A 39 10.94 -11.85 -4.46
CA ASN A 39 10.44 -11.92 -5.84
C ASN A 39 11.04 -13.11 -6.65
N SER A 40 12.17 -13.64 -6.21
CA SER A 40 12.76 -14.87 -6.76
C SER A 40 11.86 -16.09 -6.54
N VAL A 41 11.14 -16.16 -5.42
CA VAL A 41 10.18 -17.25 -5.13
C VAL A 41 9.00 -17.17 -6.10
N ILE A 42 8.54 -15.95 -6.41
CA ILE A 42 7.44 -15.67 -7.34
C ILE A 42 7.78 -16.09 -8.78
N SER A 43 9.07 -16.11 -9.15
CA SER A 43 9.51 -16.51 -10.50
C SER A 43 9.48 -18.03 -10.73
N SER A 44 9.34 -18.84 -9.68
CA SER A 44 9.33 -20.32 -9.76
C SER A 44 7.92 -20.93 -9.88
N SER A 45 6.89 -20.21 -9.44
CA SER A 45 5.48 -20.52 -9.68
C SER A 45 4.96 -19.64 -10.81
N GLN A 46 4.25 -20.21 -11.80
CA GLN A 46 3.78 -19.54 -13.03
C GLN A 46 2.79 -18.36 -12.84
N GLN A 47 2.67 -17.77 -11.65
CA GLN A 47 1.84 -16.60 -11.36
C GLN A 47 2.72 -15.38 -11.08
N GLN A 48 2.87 -14.52 -12.08
CA GLN A 48 3.43 -13.18 -11.89
C GLN A 48 2.56 -12.40 -10.92
N VAL A 49 3.04 -12.22 -9.69
CA VAL A 49 2.38 -11.35 -8.73
C VAL A 49 2.57 -9.90 -9.17
N ARG A 50 1.46 -9.23 -9.51
CA ARG A 50 1.47 -7.81 -9.85
C ARG A 50 1.62 -6.98 -8.58
N MET A 51 2.72 -6.22 -8.49
CA MET A 51 2.88 -5.18 -7.48
C MET A 51 2.19 -3.90 -7.96
N ASN A 52 1.13 -3.49 -7.27
CA ASN A 52 0.35 -2.30 -7.63
C ASN A 52 1.01 -1.02 -7.11
N THR A 53 1.71 -1.09 -5.98
CA THR A 53 2.33 0.08 -5.32
C THR A 53 3.54 -0.37 -4.53
N MET A 54 4.57 0.48 -4.48
CA MET A 54 5.73 0.32 -3.62
C MET A 54 5.56 1.20 -2.38
N LEU A 55 5.74 0.62 -1.20
CA LEU A 55 5.63 1.33 0.07
C LEU A 55 7.00 1.44 0.71
N ASN A 56 7.39 2.66 1.08
CA ASN A 56 8.60 2.90 1.87
C ASN A 56 8.36 2.55 3.36
N ALA A 57 9.40 2.75 4.19
CA ALA A 57 9.33 2.44 5.62
C ALA A 57 8.24 3.24 6.36
N ASN A 58 8.12 4.54 6.08
CA ASN A 58 7.12 5.42 6.70
C ASN A 58 5.70 4.99 6.30
N GLN A 59 5.48 4.74 5.01
CA GLN A 59 4.18 4.35 4.46
C GLN A 59 3.74 2.98 4.99
N LEU A 60 4.64 2.00 5.05
CA LEU A 60 4.29 0.70 5.64
C LEU A 60 3.98 0.84 7.14
N SER A 61 4.82 1.58 7.89
CA SER A 61 4.59 1.80 9.31
C SER A 61 3.22 2.43 9.58
N LEU A 62 2.89 3.49 8.83
CA LEU A 62 1.59 4.14 8.89
C LEU A 62 0.45 3.17 8.57
N PHE A 63 0.60 2.36 7.51
CA PHE A 63 -0.42 1.40 7.12
C PHE A 63 -0.61 0.29 8.17
N GLN A 64 0.49 -0.17 8.79
CA GLN A 64 0.46 -1.14 9.89
C GLN A 64 -0.26 -0.59 11.13
N GLN A 65 -0.12 0.70 11.42
CA GLN A 65 -0.85 1.37 12.49
C GLN A 65 -2.34 1.51 12.17
N LEU A 66 -2.69 1.93 10.94
CA LEU A 66 -4.09 2.05 10.49
C LEU A 66 -4.85 0.72 10.50
N ALA A 67 -4.15 -0.41 10.38
CA ALA A 67 -4.75 -1.72 10.46
C ALA A 67 -5.10 -2.16 11.90
N GLN A 68 -4.67 -1.41 12.92
CA GLN A 68 -5.01 -1.71 14.31
C GLN A 68 -6.45 -1.26 14.62
N PRO A 69 -7.14 -1.93 15.57
CA PRO A 69 -8.51 -1.56 15.96
C PRO A 69 -8.64 -0.16 16.55
N GLN A 70 -7.54 0.38 17.08
CA GLN A 70 -7.47 1.65 17.77
C GLN A 70 -6.48 2.53 17.05
N LEU A 71 -6.93 3.74 16.68
CA LEU A 71 -6.05 4.73 16.08
C LEU A 71 -5.14 5.29 17.18
N ASN A 72 -3.83 5.06 17.07
CA ASN A 72 -2.87 5.65 17.99
C ASN A 72 -2.84 7.17 17.74
N ALA A 73 -3.22 7.99 18.72
CA ALA A 73 -3.23 9.45 18.59
C ALA A 73 -1.83 10.05 18.33
N GLN A 74 -0.77 9.25 18.50
CA GLN A 74 0.62 9.61 18.25
C GLN A 74 1.13 9.14 16.89
N VAL A 75 0.28 8.98 15.87
CA VAL A 75 0.81 8.86 14.50
C VAL A 75 1.63 10.11 14.24
N GLU A 76 2.96 10.00 14.35
CA GLU A 76 3.88 11.07 13.96
C GLU A 76 3.47 11.50 12.56
N LEU A 77 3.30 12.82 12.39
CA LEU A 77 2.80 13.41 11.16
C LEU A 77 3.76 13.08 10.02
N THR A 78 3.58 11.92 9.41
CA THR A 78 4.16 11.56 8.13
C THR A 78 3.78 12.63 7.12
N SER A 79 4.55 12.76 6.05
CA SER A 79 4.25 13.75 5.01
C SER A 79 2.79 13.63 4.57
N HIS A 80 2.15 14.76 4.26
CA HIS A 80 0.83 14.77 3.60
C HIS A 80 0.80 13.84 2.37
N GLN A 81 1.95 13.70 1.70
CA GLN A 81 2.11 12.81 0.56
C GLN A 81 1.96 11.33 0.93
N ASP A 82 2.43 10.91 2.10
CA ASP A 82 2.32 9.51 2.55
C ASP A 82 0.84 9.14 2.80
N TRP A 83 0.07 10.07 3.37
CA TRP A 83 -1.37 9.91 3.53
C TRP A 83 -2.11 9.82 2.21
N VAL A 84 -1.78 10.68 1.23
CA VAL A 84 -2.39 10.63 -0.11
C VAL A 84 -2.08 9.29 -0.80
N ILE A 85 -0.86 8.78 -0.65
CA ILE A 85 -0.48 7.47 -1.22
C ILE A 85 -1.30 6.35 -0.59
N LEU A 86 -1.43 6.33 0.74
CA LEU A 86 -2.19 5.28 1.43
C LEU A 86 -3.70 5.38 1.17
N GLU A 87 -4.25 6.59 1.12
CA GLU A 87 -5.65 6.82 0.76
C GLU A 87 -5.95 6.23 -0.62
N LYS A 88 -5.16 6.60 -1.64
CA LYS A 88 -5.33 6.09 -3.00
C LYS A 88 -5.19 4.57 -3.07
N LEU A 89 -4.25 4.01 -2.31
CA LEU A 89 -4.06 2.56 -2.24
C LEU A 89 -5.26 1.85 -1.59
N LEU A 90 -5.72 2.33 -0.43
CA LEU A 90 -6.87 1.80 0.30
C LEU A 90 -8.15 1.91 -0.54
N ARG A 91 -8.34 3.02 -1.24
CA ARG A 91 -9.45 3.24 -2.19
C ARG A 91 -9.41 2.18 -3.30
N LYS A 92 -8.29 2.04 -4.00
CA LYS A 92 -8.13 1.03 -5.07
C LYS A 92 -8.37 -0.40 -4.56
N TYR A 93 -7.80 -0.74 -3.41
CA TYR A 93 -8.00 -2.03 -2.77
C TYR A 93 -9.48 -2.30 -2.46
N THR A 94 -10.16 -1.31 -1.89
CA THR A 94 -11.59 -1.39 -1.55
C THR A 94 -12.44 -1.58 -2.79
N GLN A 95 -12.23 -0.77 -3.84
CA GLN A 95 -12.98 -0.89 -5.09
C GLN A 95 -12.77 -2.24 -5.77
N TYR A 96 -11.54 -2.77 -5.73
CA TYR A 96 -11.23 -4.09 -6.28
C TYR A 96 -11.99 -5.21 -5.54
N HIS A 97 -11.93 -5.24 -4.21
CA HIS A 97 -12.54 -6.31 -3.43
C HIS A 97 -14.07 -6.20 -3.29
N LEU A 98 -14.63 -5.00 -3.40
CA LEU A 98 -16.08 -4.80 -3.35
C LEU A 98 -16.74 -4.84 -4.74
N GLY A 99 -15.96 -4.72 -5.82
CA GLY A 99 -16.46 -4.83 -7.19
C GLY A 99 -17.20 -3.60 -7.72
N TYR A 100 -17.08 -2.45 -7.06
CA TYR A 100 -17.69 -1.19 -7.50
C TYR A 100 -16.78 0.01 -7.24
N SER A 101 -16.93 1.07 -8.05
CA SER A 101 -16.18 2.32 -7.88
C SER A 101 -16.83 3.24 -6.86
N ILE A 102 -16.01 4.03 -6.17
CA ILE A 102 -16.44 5.12 -5.31
C ILE A 102 -16.50 6.37 -6.20
N ARG A 103 -17.65 6.56 -6.86
CA ARG A 103 -17.82 7.57 -7.93
C ARG A 103 -17.44 8.99 -7.53
N SER A 104 -17.72 9.40 -6.30
CA SER A 104 -17.35 10.73 -5.79
C SER A 104 -15.83 10.93 -5.77
N ALA A 105 -15.10 9.87 -5.50
CA ALA A 105 -13.66 9.83 -5.46
C ALA A 105 -13.06 9.99 -6.87
N ASP A 106 -13.60 9.26 -7.86
CA ASP A 106 -13.21 9.36 -9.28
C ASP A 106 -13.45 10.77 -9.84
N LEU A 107 -14.55 11.42 -9.45
CA LEU A 107 -14.88 12.80 -9.85
C LEU A 107 -13.88 13.82 -9.30
N ILE A 108 -13.47 13.68 -8.03
CA ILE A 108 -12.48 14.56 -7.42
C ILE A 108 -11.13 14.42 -8.13
N ASP A 109 -10.70 13.19 -8.42
CA ASP A 109 -9.44 12.94 -9.12
C ASP A 109 -9.46 13.60 -10.51
N THR A 110 -10.55 13.42 -11.27
CA THR A 110 -10.74 14.07 -12.59
C THR A 110 -10.67 15.60 -12.51
N TYR A 111 -11.29 16.18 -11.48
CA TYR A 111 -11.27 17.64 -11.26
C TYR A 111 -9.85 18.13 -10.94
N LEU A 112 -9.13 17.47 -10.04
CA LEU A 112 -7.76 17.85 -9.68
C LEU A 112 -6.78 17.69 -10.85
N GLU A 113 -6.95 16.66 -11.67
CA GLU A 113 -6.19 16.47 -12.91
C GLU A 113 -6.46 17.60 -13.91
N SER A 114 -7.72 18.05 -14.04
CA SER A 114 -8.07 19.15 -14.95
C SER A 114 -7.44 20.50 -14.55
N ILE A 115 -7.33 20.77 -13.24
CA ILE A 115 -6.69 22.00 -12.75
C ILE A 115 -5.17 21.95 -12.95
N SER A 116 -4.56 20.78 -12.77
CA SER A 116 -3.10 20.63 -12.88
C SER A 116 -2.59 20.70 -14.33
N ALA A 117 -3.48 20.51 -15.31
CA ALA A 117 -3.17 20.55 -16.73
C ALA A 117 -3.39 21.94 -17.38
N SER A 118 -3.89 22.92 -16.61
CA SER A 118 -4.14 24.31 -17.04
C SER A 118 -3.06 25.25 -16.54
#